data_AF-X6LDN5-F1
#
_entry.id   AF-X6LDN5-F1
#
_cell.length_a   1.000
_cell.length_b   1.000
_cell.length_c   1.000
_cell.angle_alpha   90.00
_cell.angle_beta   90.00
_cell.angle_gamma   90.00
#
_symmetry.space_group_name_H-M   'P 1'
#
loop_
_entity.id
_entity.type
_entity.pdbx_description
1 polymer ?
#
loop_
_entity_poly.entity_id
_entity_poly.type
_entity_poly.pdbx_seq_one_letter_code
_entity_poly.pdbx_strand_id
1 'polypeptide(L)'
;MLASQLQKIFPKINEEIISEALKLSSQNVKKTKDLLTRLTENTTNLRQQHHLMLLFKRFGNILEKATILQTWKNHKQIFADTELKLIEACATSNLNELKEENEIKISRKMCLHILWNILKYPKYIKYRQINEQALYNYLFQKCHTLSANLEKIFVDIKIWLQVIEFKKGNDGNWYYQYNKIQLLHLWKCYQSAINLQKMYFCVFTLLLIKQMI
;
A
#
# COMPACT_ATOMS: atom_id res chain seq x y z
N MET A 1 3.08 27.76 -18.92
CA MET A 1 3.84 28.98 -18.61
C MET A 1 4.73 28.83 -17.36
N LEU A 2 4.24 28.22 -16.28
CA LEU A 2 5.00 28.10 -15.03
C LEU A 2 6.16 27.08 -15.10
N ALA A 3 5.94 25.93 -15.75
CA ALA A 3 6.97 24.90 -15.94
C ALA A 3 8.17 25.43 -16.75
N SER A 4 7.93 26.18 -17.83
CA SER A 4 8.99 26.77 -18.65
C SER A 4 9.81 27.85 -17.92
N GLN A 5 9.21 28.57 -16.97
CA GLN A 5 9.96 29.48 -16.09
C GLN A 5 10.87 28.72 -15.13
N LEU A 6 10.38 27.62 -14.54
CA LEU A 6 11.19 26.77 -13.66
C LEU A 6 12.31 26.05 -14.43
N GLN A 7 12.06 25.62 -15.67
CA GLN A 7 13.07 25.01 -16.55
C GLN A 7 14.26 25.95 -16.81
N LYS A 8 14.00 27.25 -16.95
CA LYS A 8 15.07 28.26 -17.09
C LYS A 8 15.93 28.39 -15.83
N ILE A 9 15.35 28.21 -14.65
CA ILE A 9 16.05 28.29 -13.35
C ILE A 9 16.82 26.99 -13.07
N PHE A 10 16.25 25.84 -13.47
CA PHE A 10 16.81 24.51 -13.23
C PHE A 10 17.11 23.80 -14.56
N PRO A 11 18.07 24.29 -15.37
CA PRO A 11 18.30 23.77 -16.73
C PRO A 11 18.80 22.32 -16.74
N LYS A 12 19.31 21.82 -15.61
CA LYS A 12 19.81 20.43 -15.45
C LYS A 12 18.73 19.43 -15.01
N ILE A 13 17.51 19.89 -14.73
CA ILE A 13 16.39 19.04 -14.36
C ILE A 13 15.53 18.83 -15.60
N ASN A 14 15.14 17.58 -15.86
CA ASN A 14 14.22 17.26 -16.95
C ASN A 14 12.83 17.86 -16.68
N GLU A 15 12.18 18.37 -17.73
CA GLU A 15 10.84 18.94 -17.69
C GLU A 15 9.80 18.03 -17.02
N GLU A 16 9.91 16.71 -17.21
CA GLU A 16 9.03 15.73 -16.56
C GLU A 16 9.13 15.80 -15.02
N ILE A 17 10.35 15.91 -14.49
CA ILE A 17 10.60 16.02 -13.05
C ILE A 17 10.07 17.37 -12.53
N ILE A 18 10.17 18.44 -13.31
CA ILE A 18 9.56 19.74 -12.95
C ILE A 18 8.04 19.63 -12.88
N SER A 19 7.43 18.94 -13.83
CA SER A 19 5.99 18.68 -13.85
C SER A 19 5.54 17.87 -12.62
N GLU A 20 6.28 16.82 -12.26
CA GLU A 20 6.02 16.04 -11.04
C GLU A 20 6.20 16.87 -9.76
N ALA A 21 7.26 17.67 -9.67
CA ALA A 21 7.51 18.56 -8.53
C ALA A 21 6.36 19.55 -8.32
N LEU A 22 5.82 20.10 -9.41
CA LEU A 22 4.67 21.00 -9.41
C LEU A 22 3.41 20.31 -8.90
N LYS A 23 3.14 19.08 -9.36
CA LYS A 23 2.01 18.27 -8.87
C LYS A 23 2.14 18.00 -7.37
N LEU A 24 3.32 17.56 -6.93
CA LEU A 24 3.61 17.27 -5.53
C LEU A 24 3.46 18.50 -4.62
N SER A 25 3.73 19.69 -5.17
CA SER A 25 3.67 20.96 -4.44
C SER A 25 2.34 21.70 -4.59
N SER A 26 1.30 21.07 -5.17
CA SER A 26 0.00 21.70 -5.45
C SER A 26 0.15 23.02 -6.23
N GLN A 27 1.04 23.03 -7.21
CA GLN A 27 1.41 24.21 -8.03
C GLN A 27 2.01 25.40 -7.26
N ASN A 28 2.36 25.24 -5.98
CA ASN A 28 3.01 26.29 -5.21
C ASN A 28 4.46 26.50 -5.68
N VAL A 29 4.72 27.64 -6.32
CA VAL A 29 6.04 27.98 -6.89
C VAL A 29 7.16 27.92 -5.86
N LYS A 30 6.93 28.45 -4.64
CA LYS A 30 7.95 28.49 -3.58
C LYS A 30 8.32 27.08 -3.12
N LYS A 31 7.32 26.24 -2.83
CA LYS A 31 7.53 24.83 -2.45
C LYS A 31 8.19 24.02 -3.58
N THR A 32 7.79 24.29 -4.81
CA THR A 32 8.37 23.63 -5.99
C THR A 32 9.85 23.99 -6.16
N LYS A 33 10.21 25.28 -6.03
CA LYS A 33 11.61 25.73 -6.08
C LYS A 33 12.44 25.07 -4.97
N ASP A 34 11.96 25.04 -3.74
CA ASP A 34 12.64 24.34 -2.63
C ASP A 34 12.87 22.85 -2.94
N LEU A 35 11.86 22.16 -3.48
CA LEU A 35 12.00 20.75 -3.87
C LEU A 35 13.04 20.56 -4.99
N LEU A 36 13.00 21.38 -6.03
CA LEU A 36 13.93 21.31 -7.18
C LEU A 36 15.37 21.67 -6.78
N THR A 37 15.55 22.65 -5.89
CA THR A 37 16.85 22.95 -5.30
C THR A 37 17.41 21.74 -4.55
N ARG A 38 16.60 21.11 -3.67
CA ARG A 38 17.02 19.90 -2.96
C ARG A 38 17.35 18.75 -3.91
N LEU A 39 16.59 18.54 -4.98
CA LEU A 39 16.91 17.52 -5.99
C LEU A 39 18.27 17.78 -6.64
N THR A 40 18.52 19.04 -7.03
CA THR A 40 19.79 19.44 -7.68
C THR A 40 20.98 19.24 -6.74
N GLU A 41 20.84 19.56 -5.47
CA GLU A 41 21.92 19.44 -4.47
C GLU A 41 22.24 17.99 -4.07
N ASN A 42 21.28 17.06 -4.25
CA ASN A 42 21.37 15.70 -3.70
C ASN A 42 21.53 14.61 -4.76
N THR A 43 21.72 14.97 -6.02
CA THR A 43 21.83 14.03 -7.14
C THR A 43 22.89 14.48 -8.13
N THR A 44 23.55 13.51 -8.76
CA THR A 44 24.64 13.76 -9.72
C THR A 44 24.22 13.53 -11.18
N ASN A 45 23.13 12.78 -11.40
CA ASN A 45 22.60 12.46 -12.72
C ASN A 45 21.08 12.39 -12.73
N LEU A 46 20.50 12.36 -13.94
CA LEU A 46 19.06 12.35 -14.16
C LEU A 46 18.35 11.13 -13.52
N ARG A 47 18.98 9.95 -13.56
CA ARG A 47 18.41 8.73 -12.97
C ARG A 47 18.25 8.88 -11.46
N GLN A 48 19.24 9.48 -10.79
CA GLN A 48 19.16 9.79 -9.36
C GLN A 48 18.10 10.85 -9.05
N GLN A 49 17.93 11.88 -9.89
CA GLN A 49 16.84 12.85 -9.74
C GLN A 49 15.48 12.17 -9.79
N HIS A 50 15.27 11.27 -10.74
CA HIS A 50 14.02 10.52 -10.87
C HIS A 50 13.78 9.61 -9.65
N HIS A 51 14.79 8.85 -9.23
CA HIS A 51 14.70 8.00 -8.04
C HIS A 51 14.37 8.81 -6.78
N LEU A 52 15.05 9.93 -6.54
CA LEU A 52 14.79 10.77 -5.37
C LEU A 52 13.41 11.44 -5.44
N MET A 53 12.92 11.80 -6.64
CA MET A 53 11.54 12.26 -6.83
C MET A 53 10.52 11.17 -6.45
N LEU A 54 10.75 9.92 -6.90
CA LEU A 54 9.92 8.78 -6.52
C LEU A 54 9.87 8.58 -5.00
N LEU A 55 11.02 8.71 -4.32
CA LEU A 55 11.06 8.64 -2.85
C LEU A 55 10.26 9.78 -2.20
N PHE A 56 10.37 11.02 -2.68
CA PHE A 56 9.55 12.12 -2.15
C PHE A 56 8.06 11.93 -2.40
N LYS A 57 7.68 11.42 -3.57
CA LYS A 57 6.29 11.10 -3.91
C LYS A 57 5.74 10.00 -3.01
N ARG A 58 6.55 8.97 -2.75
CA ARG A 58 6.15 7.79 -1.96
C ARG A 58 6.12 8.07 -0.46
N PHE A 59 7.11 8.77 0.07
CA PHE A 59 7.32 8.91 1.52
C PHE A 59 7.08 10.33 2.04
N GLY A 60 7.02 11.37 1.20
CA GLY A 60 7.02 12.77 1.63
C GLY A 60 5.78 13.25 2.38
N ASN A 61 4.69 12.46 2.37
CA ASN A 61 3.50 12.71 3.19
C ASN A 61 3.58 12.02 4.56
N ILE A 62 4.59 11.19 4.80
CA ILE A 62 4.69 10.31 5.98
C ILE A 62 5.97 10.58 6.75
N LEU A 63 7.06 10.81 6.03
CA LEU A 63 8.34 11.20 6.58
C LEU A 63 8.64 12.62 6.18
N GLU A 64 9.28 13.35 7.09
CA GLU A 64 9.85 14.64 6.77
C GLU A 64 10.85 14.50 5.61
N LYS A 65 10.83 15.48 4.69
CA LYS A 65 11.75 15.49 3.55
C LYS A 65 13.21 15.42 3.97
N ALA A 66 13.56 15.97 5.14
CA ALA A 66 14.90 15.89 5.70
C ALA A 66 15.30 14.43 6.00
N THR A 67 14.42 13.63 6.58
CA THR A 67 14.63 12.20 6.85
C THR A 67 14.84 11.40 5.56
N ILE A 68 14.05 11.69 4.52
CA ILE A 68 14.20 11.06 3.20
C ILE A 68 15.58 11.36 2.61
N LEU A 69 15.98 12.64 2.62
CA LEU A 69 17.28 13.09 2.12
C LEU A 69 18.45 12.51 2.91
N GLN A 70 18.36 12.48 4.23
CA GLN A 70 19.41 11.92 5.08
C GLN A 70 19.59 10.43 4.81
N THR A 71 18.48 9.68 4.70
CA THR A 71 18.52 8.25 4.39
C THR A 71 19.10 8.00 3.00
N TRP A 72 18.72 8.81 2.01
CA TRP A 72 19.28 8.78 0.65
C TRP A 72 20.81 8.97 0.64
N LYS A 73 21.32 9.94 1.39
CA LYS A 73 22.78 10.16 1.54
C LYS A 73 23.46 8.99 2.25
N ASN A 74 22.88 8.51 3.35
CA ASN A 74 23.45 7.44 4.16
C ASN A 74 23.63 6.13 3.36
N HIS A 75 22.75 5.88 2.39
CA HIS A 75 22.78 4.69 1.53
C HIS A 75 23.40 4.97 0.17
N LYS A 76 24.33 5.95 0.10
CA LYS A 76 25.13 6.27 -1.09
C LYS A 76 24.28 6.50 -2.34
N GLN A 77 23.07 7.02 -2.18
CA GLN A 77 22.14 7.32 -3.28
C GLN A 77 21.72 6.05 -4.07
N ILE A 78 21.76 4.88 -3.43
CA ILE A 78 21.24 3.63 -3.97
C ILE A 78 19.75 3.55 -3.65
N PHE A 79 18.92 3.50 -4.70
CA PHE A 79 17.47 3.59 -4.57
C PHE A 79 16.87 2.43 -3.78
N ALA A 80 17.19 1.18 -4.14
CA ALA A 80 16.63 -0.01 -3.48
C ALA A 80 16.94 -0.02 -1.97
N ASP A 81 18.18 0.27 -1.59
CA ASP A 81 18.64 0.29 -0.20
C ASP A 81 17.97 1.43 0.58
N THR A 82 17.92 2.63 -0.01
CA THR A 82 17.25 3.79 0.60
C THR A 82 15.77 3.50 0.80
N GLU A 83 15.11 2.94 -0.22
CA GLU A 83 13.69 2.62 -0.18
C GLU A 83 13.38 1.59 0.91
N LEU A 84 14.17 0.53 1.01
CA LEU A 84 14.02 -0.47 2.06
C LEU A 84 14.17 0.16 3.45
N LYS A 85 15.15 1.04 3.64
CA LYS A 85 15.36 1.69 4.94
C LYS A 85 14.24 2.68 5.30
N LEU A 86 13.72 3.42 4.32
CA LEU A 86 12.58 4.31 4.55
C LEU A 86 11.30 3.52 4.86
N ILE A 87 11.12 2.35 4.24
CA ILE A 87 10.06 1.39 4.58
C ILE A 87 10.18 0.94 6.04
N GLU A 88 11.37 0.54 6.47
CA GLU A 88 11.63 0.17 7.87
C GLU A 88 11.34 1.35 8.81
N ALA A 89 11.83 2.55 8.47
CA ALA A 89 11.59 3.75 9.25
C ALA A 89 10.10 4.03 9.42
N CYS A 90 9.31 4.00 8.34
CA CYS A 90 7.85 4.15 8.40
C CYS A 90 7.16 3.07 9.25
N ALA A 91 7.64 1.82 9.18
CA ALA A 91 7.09 0.73 9.98
C ALA A 91 7.36 0.93 11.48
N THR A 92 8.49 1.55 11.84
CA THR A 92 8.88 1.82 13.23
C THR A 92 8.30 3.11 13.79
N SER A 93 8.19 4.17 12.97
CA SER A 93 7.74 5.49 13.40
C SER A 93 6.23 5.55 13.66
N ASN A 94 5.48 4.54 13.20
CA ASN A 94 4.03 4.66 13.07
C ASN A 94 3.22 3.47 13.63
N LEU A 95 3.77 2.73 14.60
CA LEU A 95 3.01 1.71 15.33
C LEU A 95 2.07 2.30 16.40
N ASN A 96 2.32 3.54 16.85
CA ASN A 96 1.54 4.18 17.93
C ASN A 96 0.60 5.30 17.44
N GLU A 97 0.77 5.86 16.23
CA GLU A 97 0.00 7.04 15.76
C GLU A 97 -0.90 6.80 14.54
N LEU A 98 -0.64 5.79 13.70
CA LEU A 98 -1.61 5.39 12.68
C LEU A 98 -2.79 4.68 13.36
N LYS A 99 -3.82 5.45 13.71
CA LYS A 99 -5.15 4.88 13.94
C LYS A 99 -5.55 4.13 12.67
N GLU A 100 -5.37 2.81 12.69
CA GLU A 100 -5.89 1.92 11.65
C GLU A 100 -7.38 2.23 11.48
N GLU A 101 -7.77 2.63 10.26
CA GLU A 101 -9.18 2.87 9.94
C GLU A 101 -10.00 1.65 10.36
N ASN A 102 -11.19 1.89 10.94
CA ASN A 102 -12.02 0.81 11.46
C ASN A 102 -12.38 -0.19 10.35
N GLU A 103 -12.56 0.30 9.12
CA GLU A 103 -12.77 -0.49 7.92
C GLU A 103 -11.64 -1.49 7.68
N ILE A 104 -10.40 -1.00 7.64
CA ILE A 104 -9.21 -1.81 7.40
C ILE A 104 -9.07 -2.88 8.48
N LYS A 105 -9.28 -2.49 9.74
CA LYS A 105 -9.21 -3.37 10.89
C LYS A 105 -10.25 -4.49 10.82
N ILE A 106 -11.48 -4.18 10.40
CA ILE A 106 -12.56 -5.17 10.24
C ILE A 106 -12.23 -6.12 9.09
N SER A 107 -11.90 -5.60 7.91
CA SER A 107 -11.54 -6.39 6.73
C SER A 107 -10.41 -7.36 7.06
N ARG A 108 -9.32 -6.87 7.65
CA ARG A 108 -8.16 -7.67 8.04
C ARG A 108 -8.53 -8.80 9.01
N LYS A 109 -9.28 -8.49 10.07
CA LYS A 109 -9.73 -9.50 11.03
C LYS A 109 -10.57 -10.58 10.37
N MET A 110 -11.46 -10.20 9.45
CA MET A 110 -12.31 -11.17 8.75
C MET A 110 -11.48 -12.08 7.83
N CYS A 111 -10.58 -11.50 7.04
CA CYS A 111 -9.68 -12.24 6.15
C CYS A 111 -8.81 -13.25 6.92
N LEU A 112 -8.21 -12.81 8.04
CA LEU A 112 -7.41 -13.68 8.91
C LEU A 112 -8.24 -14.81 9.51
N HIS A 113 -9.47 -14.53 9.93
CA HIS A 113 -10.36 -15.55 10.47
C HIS A 113 -10.70 -16.63 9.44
N ILE A 114 -11.04 -16.22 8.21
CA ILE A 114 -11.33 -17.15 7.10
C ILE A 114 -10.13 -18.03 6.80
N LEU A 115 -8.96 -17.44 6.57
CA LEU A 115 -7.73 -18.19 6.27
C LEU A 115 -7.35 -19.14 7.41
N TRP A 116 -7.42 -18.67 8.66
CA TRP A 116 -7.09 -19.50 9.81
C TRP A 116 -8.01 -20.71 9.92
N ASN A 117 -9.31 -20.56 9.68
CA ASN A 117 -10.24 -21.69 9.70
C ASN A 117 -9.88 -22.75 8.65
N ILE A 118 -9.51 -22.34 7.43
CA ILE A 118 -9.11 -23.26 6.36
C ILE A 118 -7.79 -23.95 6.70
N LEU A 119 -6.79 -23.19 7.16
CA LEU A 119 -5.47 -23.69 7.53
C LEU A 119 -5.52 -24.66 8.72
N LYS A 120 -6.36 -24.37 9.72
CA LYS A 120 -6.54 -25.21 10.91
C LYS A 120 -7.30 -26.49 10.61
N TYR A 121 -8.26 -26.44 9.70
CA TYR A 121 -9.17 -27.56 9.40
C TYR A 121 -9.21 -27.91 7.91
N PRO A 122 -8.06 -28.25 7.29
CA PRO A 122 -7.98 -28.35 5.84
C PRO A 122 -8.85 -29.48 5.26
N LYS A 123 -9.11 -30.55 6.02
CA LYS A 123 -9.93 -31.68 5.53
C LYS A 123 -11.44 -31.41 5.54
N TYR A 124 -11.90 -30.35 6.21
CA TYR A 124 -13.32 -30.12 6.45
C TYR A 124 -13.89 -29.15 5.41
N ILE A 125 -14.77 -29.66 4.52
CA ILE A 125 -15.33 -28.87 3.41
C ILE A 125 -16.12 -27.65 3.87
N LYS A 126 -16.74 -27.70 5.06
CA LYS A 126 -17.52 -26.58 5.60
C LYS A 126 -16.71 -25.29 5.72
N TYR A 127 -15.42 -25.37 6.03
CA TYR A 127 -14.56 -24.18 6.17
C TYR A 127 -14.06 -23.63 4.83
N ARG A 128 -14.30 -24.37 3.75
CA ARG A 128 -14.04 -23.95 2.37
C ARG A 128 -15.26 -23.29 1.73
N GLN A 129 -16.33 -23.09 2.51
CA GLN A 129 -17.59 -22.49 2.08
C GLN A 129 -17.90 -21.29 2.96
N ILE A 130 -18.32 -20.19 2.36
CA ILE A 130 -18.71 -18.97 3.08
C ILE A 130 -20.09 -18.58 2.59
N ASN A 131 -21.05 -18.56 3.51
CA ASN A 131 -22.38 -18.07 3.20
C ASN A 131 -22.37 -16.54 3.11
N GLU A 132 -22.77 -15.99 1.97
CA GLU A 132 -22.70 -14.54 1.72
C GLU A 132 -23.59 -13.75 2.68
N GLN A 133 -24.80 -14.24 2.97
CA GLN A 133 -25.72 -13.59 3.89
C GLN A 133 -25.18 -13.57 5.32
N ALA A 134 -24.64 -14.70 5.79
CA ALA A 134 -24.03 -14.81 7.12
C ALA A 134 -22.80 -13.90 7.25
N LEU A 135 -21.97 -13.83 6.20
CA LEU A 135 -20.84 -12.90 6.14
C LEU A 135 -21.31 -11.45 6.20
N TYR A 136 -22.31 -11.08 5.40
CA TYR A 136 -22.88 -9.73 5.38
C TYR A 136 -23.45 -9.35 6.76
N ASN A 137 -24.27 -10.20 7.36
CA ASN A 137 -24.87 -9.95 8.67
C ASN A 137 -23.81 -9.78 9.77
N TYR A 138 -22.75 -10.60 9.74
CA TYR A 138 -21.64 -10.47 10.66
C TYR A 138 -20.90 -9.14 10.48
N LEU A 139 -20.60 -8.75 9.24
CA LEU A 139 -19.94 -7.49 8.93
C LEU A 139 -20.82 -6.30 9.31
N PHE A 140 -22.12 -6.34 9.02
CA PHE A 140 -23.10 -5.33 9.41
C PHE A 140 -23.03 -5.05 10.92
N GLN A 141 -23.10 -6.10 11.74
CA GLN A 141 -22.99 -5.97 13.19
C GLN A 141 -21.66 -5.34 13.62
N LYS A 142 -20.54 -5.77 13.04
CA LYS A 142 -19.20 -5.23 13.37
C LYS A 142 -19.03 -3.78 12.93
N CYS A 143 -19.53 -3.41 11.76
CA CYS A 143 -19.47 -2.06 11.23
C CYS A 143 -20.30 -1.09 12.08
N HIS A 144 -21.49 -1.51 12.50
CA HIS A 144 -22.34 -0.72 13.41
C HIS A 144 -21.63 -0.41 14.73
N THR A 145 -20.92 -1.37 15.32
CA THR A 145 -20.18 -1.15 16.58
C THR A 145 -19.02 -0.15 16.42
N LEU A 146 -18.41 -0.07 15.24
CA LEU A 146 -17.19 0.71 15.00
C LEU A 146 -17.42 1.94 14.11
N SER A 147 -18.68 2.27 13.78
CA SER A 147 -19.06 3.35 12.86
C SER A 147 -18.28 3.30 11.53
N ALA A 148 -18.14 2.11 10.94
CA ALA A 148 -17.37 1.88 9.71
C ALA A 148 -18.28 1.72 8.49
N ASN A 149 -17.78 2.04 7.29
CA ASN A 149 -18.53 1.89 6.04
C ASN A 149 -18.64 0.40 5.62
N LEU A 150 -19.82 -0.19 5.81
CA LEU A 150 -20.12 -1.58 5.48
C LEU A 150 -19.94 -1.90 3.99
N GLU A 151 -20.41 -1.03 3.09
CA GLU A 151 -20.38 -1.30 1.65
C GLU A 151 -18.94 -1.41 1.15
N LYS A 152 -18.07 -0.49 1.59
CA LYS A 152 -16.63 -0.51 1.30
C LYS A 152 -15.99 -1.81 1.77
N ILE A 153 -16.19 -2.18 3.05
CA ILE A 153 -15.64 -3.40 3.63
C ILE A 153 -16.13 -4.66 2.90
N PHE A 154 -17.41 -4.70 2.55
CA PHE A 154 -18.00 -5.86 1.90
C PHE A 154 -17.44 -6.05 0.48
N VAL A 155 -17.25 -4.98 -0.28
CA VAL A 155 -16.57 -5.01 -1.57
C VAL A 155 -15.12 -5.49 -1.42
N ASP A 156 -14.38 -4.93 -0.45
CA ASP A 156 -12.98 -5.31 -0.19
C ASP A 156 -12.83 -6.81 0.12
N ILE A 157 -13.72 -7.35 0.96
CA ILE A 157 -13.70 -8.78 1.31
C ILE A 157 -14.03 -9.65 0.10
N LYS A 158 -14.98 -9.24 -0.76
CA LYS A 158 -15.31 -9.99 -1.99
C LYS A 158 -14.11 -10.06 -2.94
N ILE A 159 -13.43 -8.93 -3.16
CA ILE A 159 -12.22 -8.87 -3.99
C ILE A 159 -11.15 -9.79 -3.40
N TRP A 160 -10.93 -9.71 -2.08
CA TRP A 160 -9.94 -10.53 -1.41
C TRP A 160 -10.27 -12.03 -1.50
N LEU A 161 -11.54 -12.42 -1.37
CA LEU A 161 -11.98 -13.81 -1.56
C LEU A 161 -11.62 -14.32 -2.96
N GLN A 162 -11.83 -13.52 -4.00
CA GLN A 162 -11.43 -13.87 -5.36
C GLN A 162 -9.91 -14.03 -5.49
N VAL A 163 -9.13 -13.15 -4.87
CA VAL A 163 -7.66 -13.21 -4.86
C VAL A 163 -7.14 -14.50 -4.22
N ILE A 164 -7.82 -14.98 -3.16
CA ILE A 164 -7.49 -16.26 -2.52
C ILE A 164 -8.30 -17.43 -3.10
N GLU A 165 -8.72 -17.31 -4.36
CA GLU A 165 -9.28 -18.40 -5.17
C GLU A 165 -10.65 -18.93 -4.69
N PHE A 166 -11.42 -18.12 -3.97
CA PHE A 166 -12.84 -18.39 -3.78
C PHE A 166 -13.63 -17.94 -5.01
N LYS A 167 -14.58 -18.77 -5.42
CA LYS A 167 -15.54 -18.49 -6.49
C LYS A 167 -16.95 -18.40 -5.93
N LYS A 168 -17.73 -17.48 -6.48
CA LYS A 168 -19.15 -17.37 -6.16
C LYS A 168 -19.92 -18.49 -6.86
N GLY A 169 -20.72 -19.23 -6.10
CA GLY A 169 -21.65 -20.23 -6.59
C GLY A 169 -23.00 -19.63 -6.98
N ASN A 170 -23.82 -20.42 -7.65
CA ASN A 170 -25.15 -20.00 -8.12
C ASN A 170 -26.14 -19.76 -6.96
N ASP A 171 -25.86 -20.33 -5.79
CA ASP A 171 -26.62 -20.15 -4.55
C ASP A 171 -26.21 -18.89 -3.76
N GLY A 172 -25.32 -18.08 -4.32
CA GLY A 172 -24.77 -16.90 -3.68
C GLY A 172 -23.62 -17.17 -2.69
N ASN A 173 -23.33 -18.43 -2.36
CA ASN A 173 -22.24 -18.77 -1.44
C ASN A 173 -20.88 -18.71 -2.14
N TRP A 174 -19.81 -18.56 -1.36
CA TRP A 174 -18.44 -18.58 -1.87
C TRP A 174 -17.78 -19.92 -1.57
N TYR A 175 -17.10 -20.48 -2.57
CA TYR A 175 -16.48 -21.80 -2.53
C TYR A 175 -15.00 -21.70 -2.89
N TYR A 176 -14.12 -22.28 -2.07
CA TYR A 176 -12.71 -22.40 -2.43
C TYR A 176 -12.55 -23.35 -3.62
N GLN A 177 -11.88 -22.91 -4.68
CA GLN A 177 -11.92 -23.55 -6.00
C GLN A 177 -11.27 -24.95 -6.05
N TYR A 178 -10.39 -25.31 -5.11
CA TYR A 178 -9.61 -26.54 -5.20
C TYR A 178 -10.12 -27.66 -4.30
N ASN A 179 -10.24 -28.85 -4.90
CA ASN A 179 -10.49 -30.11 -4.18
C ASN A 179 -9.34 -30.43 -3.21
N LYS A 180 -8.09 -30.13 -3.58
CA LYS A 180 -6.92 -30.21 -2.70
C LYS A 180 -6.50 -28.80 -2.26
N ILE A 181 -6.46 -28.55 -0.96
CA ILE A 181 -6.02 -27.26 -0.43
C ILE A 181 -4.55 -27.04 -0.75
N GLN A 182 -4.24 -25.86 -1.30
CA GLN A 182 -2.88 -25.39 -1.49
C GLN A 182 -2.38 -24.71 -0.19
N LEU A 183 -1.99 -25.51 0.81
CA LEU A 183 -1.61 -25.01 2.14
C LEU A 183 -0.51 -23.93 2.06
N LEU A 184 0.48 -24.10 1.19
CA LEU A 184 1.55 -23.12 1.01
C LEU A 184 1.03 -21.78 0.47
N HIS A 185 0.08 -21.81 -0.47
CA HIS A 185 -0.55 -20.58 -1.00
C HIS A 185 -1.35 -19.87 0.09
N LEU A 186 -2.24 -20.59 0.78
CA LEU A 186 -3.05 -20.01 1.86
C LEU A 186 -2.19 -19.49 3.03
N TRP A 187 -1.08 -20.17 3.34
CA TRP A 187 -0.13 -19.69 4.34
C TRP A 187 0.52 -18.36 3.93
N LYS A 188 0.94 -18.24 2.65
CA LYS A 188 1.44 -16.96 2.11
C LYS A 188 0.38 -15.87 2.17
N CYS A 189 -0.87 -16.19 1.85
CA CYS A 189 -1.99 -15.25 2.00
C CYS A 189 -2.20 -14.83 3.45
N TYR A 190 -2.05 -15.76 4.41
CA TYR A 190 -2.21 -15.48 5.84
C TYR A 190 -1.10 -14.58 6.37
N GLN A 191 0.15 -14.88 6.00
CA GLN A 191 1.30 -14.01 6.28
C GLN A 191 1.09 -12.62 5.67
N SER A 192 0.62 -12.53 4.42
CA SER A 192 0.29 -11.25 3.78
C SER A 192 -0.78 -10.46 4.55
N ALA A 193 -1.86 -11.11 4.97
CA ALA A 193 -2.95 -10.47 5.73
C ALA A 193 -2.54 -10.06 7.16
N ILE A 194 -1.63 -10.80 7.81
CA ILE A 194 -1.02 -10.38 9.09
C ILE A 194 -0.15 -9.17 8.85
N ASN A 195 0.72 -9.28 7.85
CA ASN A 195 1.67 -8.25 7.53
C ASN A 195 0.96 -6.99 7.04
N LEU A 196 -0.27 -7.03 6.54
CA LEU A 196 -1.12 -5.86 6.24
C LEU A 196 -1.14 -4.83 7.37
N GLN A 197 -1.09 -5.24 8.65
CA GLN A 197 -0.98 -4.31 9.79
C GLN A 197 0.34 -3.50 9.80
N LYS A 198 1.41 -4.05 9.22
CA LYS A 198 2.72 -3.43 8.99
C LYS A 198 2.92 -2.96 7.52
N MET A 199 2.11 -3.48 6.59
CA MET A 199 2.25 -3.43 5.13
C MET A 199 1.19 -2.57 4.44
N TYR A 200 0.14 -2.08 5.08
CA TYR A 200 -0.76 -1.12 4.40
C TYR A 200 -0.02 0.13 3.92
N PHE A 201 1.16 0.39 4.50
CA PHE A 201 2.10 1.38 3.98
C PHE A 201 3.00 0.86 2.82
N CYS A 202 3.37 -0.42 2.80
CA CYS A 202 4.42 -0.97 1.94
C CYS A 202 3.92 -1.85 0.77
N VAL A 203 2.82 -2.58 0.92
CA VAL A 203 2.26 -3.50 -0.11
C VAL A 203 1.38 -2.78 -1.11
N PHE A 204 0.65 -1.74 -0.72
CA PHE A 204 -0.08 -0.92 -1.69
C PHE A 204 0.89 -0.28 -2.70
N THR A 205 2.06 0.16 -2.23
CA THR A 205 3.12 0.71 -3.07
C THR A 205 3.88 -0.36 -3.89
N LEU A 206 4.06 -1.58 -3.39
CA LEU A 206 4.63 -2.69 -4.18
C LEU A 206 3.66 -3.22 -5.27
N LEU A 207 2.36 -3.25 -4.98
CA LEU A 207 1.32 -3.67 -5.94
C LEU A 207 1.16 -2.67 -7.09
N LEU A 208 1.27 -1.36 -6.82
CA LEU A 208 1.26 -0.33 -7.86
C LEU A 208 2.50 -0.40 -8.77
N ILE A 209 3.70 -0.65 -8.22
CA ILE A 209 4.93 -0.78 -9.00
C ILE A 209 4.89 -2.00 -9.94
N LYS A 210 4.30 -3.10 -9.49
CA LYS A 210 4.15 -4.31 -10.33
C LYS A 210 3.13 -4.14 -11.48
N GLN A 211 2.24 -3.15 -11.39
CA GLN A 211 1.29 -2.83 -12.46
C GLN A 211 1.84 -1.77 -13.43
N MET A 212 2.95 -1.12 -13.10
CA MET A 212 3.58 -0.04 -13.89
C MET A 212 4.88 -0.47 -14.59
N ILE A 213 5.31 -1.72 -14.45
CA ILE A 213 6.41 -2.37 -15.17
C ILE A 213 5.81 -3.48 -16.02
#